data_AF-A0A9P6EGK1-F1
#
_entry.id   AF-A0A9P6EGK1-F1
#
_cell.length_a   1.000
_cell.length_b   1.000
_cell.length_c   1.000
_cell.angle_alpha   90.00
_cell.angle_beta   90.00
_cell.angle_gamma   90.00
#
_symmetry.space_group_name_H-M   'P 1'
#
loop_
_entity.id
_entity.type
_entity.pdbx_description
1 polymer ?
#
loop_
_entity_poly.entity_id
_entity_poly.type
_entity_poly.pdbx_seq_one_letter_code
_entity_poly.pdbx_strand_id
1 'polypeptide(L)'
;MPAQDINALYAEIRKRMIETGEWNQIRAVLAAKLSETGWTDDLKHKSKESARHMDPLSFQALLDEASPRAYTSLPLAVKREITSLIRQILERQFE
;
A
#
# COMPACT_ATOMS: atom_id res chain seq x y z
N MET A 1 -3.57 -4.37 -30.67
CA MET A 1 -2.74 -3.74 -29.62
C MET A 1 -3.69 -3.24 -28.54
N PRO A 2 -3.68 -3.80 -27.32
CA PRO A 2 -4.55 -3.29 -26.23
C PRO A 2 -3.85 -2.99 -24.89
N ALA A 3 -2.65 -3.51 -24.63
CA ALA A 3 -2.00 -3.38 -23.32
C ALA A 3 -1.33 -2.00 -23.10
N GLN A 4 -0.85 -1.35 -24.16
CA GLN A 4 -0.23 -0.02 -24.07
C GLN A 4 -1.25 1.06 -23.69
N ASP A 5 -2.47 0.98 -24.22
CA ASP A 5 -3.52 1.97 -23.95
C ASP A 5 -4.01 1.92 -22.50
N ILE A 6 -4.13 0.72 -21.91
CA ILE A 6 -4.54 0.54 -20.51
C ILE A 6 -3.46 1.08 -19.56
N ASN A 7 -2.18 0.83 -19.85
CA ASN A 7 -1.07 1.34 -19.05
C ASN A 7 -0.98 2.87 -19.10
N ALA A 8 -1.20 3.47 -20.27
CA ALA A 8 -1.25 4.92 -20.44
C ALA A 8 -2.42 5.53 -19.66
N LEU A 9 -3.61 4.92 -19.74
CA LEU A 9 -4.79 5.36 -18.98
C LEU A 9 -4.54 5.28 -17.47
N TYR A 10 -3.95 4.18 -16.99
CA TYR A 10 -3.61 4.02 -15.57
C TYR A 10 -2.62 5.10 -15.09
N ALA A 11 -1.60 5.41 -15.90
CA ALA A 11 -0.63 6.44 -15.58
C ALA A 11 -1.28 7.83 -15.48
N GLU A 12 -2.19 8.16 -16.40
CA GLU A 12 -2.90 9.44 -16.40
C GLU A 12 -3.83 9.58 -15.19
N ILE A 13 -4.63 8.55 -14.88
CA ILE A 13 -5.48 8.52 -13.68
C ILE A 13 -4.63 8.72 -12.42
N ARG A 14 -3.51 7.97 -12.31
CA ARG A 14 -2.61 8.07 -11.16
C ARG A 14 -2.01 9.48 -11.03
N LYS A 15 -1.58 10.08 -12.15
CA LYS A 15 -1.05 11.44 -12.16
C LYS A 15 -2.09 12.43 -11.65
N ARG A 16 -3.32 12.36 -12.19
CA ARG A 16 -4.43 13.22 -11.76
C ARG A 16 -4.73 13.07 -10.27
N MET A 17 -4.82 11.83 -9.75
CA MET A 17 -5.03 11.57 -8.32
C MET A 17 -3.92 12.14 -7.43
N ILE A 18 -2.68 12.21 -7.92
CA ILE A 18 -1.57 12.84 -7.20
C ILE A 18 -1.74 14.36 -7.18
N GLU A 19 -2.06 14.96 -8.33
CA GLU A 19 -2.23 16.41 -8.48
C GLU A 19 -3.42 16.95 -7.69
N THR A 20 -4.52 16.20 -7.60
CA THR A 20 -5.71 16.55 -6.80
C THR A 20 -5.56 16.26 -5.31
N GLY A 21 -4.49 15.56 -4.91
CA GLY A 21 -4.22 15.16 -3.52
C GLY A 21 -5.00 13.92 -3.04
N GLU A 22 -5.85 13.34 -3.88
CA GLU A 22 -6.62 12.13 -3.57
C GLU A 22 -5.73 10.94 -3.24
N TRP A 23 -4.59 10.82 -3.91
CA TRP A 23 -3.57 9.82 -3.61
C TRP A 23 -3.06 9.92 -2.16
N ASN A 24 -2.82 11.15 -1.70
CA ASN A 24 -2.36 11.39 -0.33
C ASN A 24 -3.47 11.07 0.68
N GLN A 25 -4.72 11.39 0.36
CA GLN A 25 -5.87 11.02 1.18
C GLN A 25 -6.00 9.49 1.33
N ILE A 26 -5.96 8.74 0.22
CA ILE A 26 -6.03 7.27 0.25
C ILE A 26 -4.89 6.70 1.11
N ARG A 27 -3.67 7.21 0.91
CA ARG A 27 -2.50 6.77 1.66
C ARG A 27 -2.63 7.06 3.16
N ALA A 28 -3.16 8.22 3.53
CA ALA A 28 -3.39 8.59 4.93
C ALA A 28 -4.43 7.67 5.60
N VAL A 29 -5.55 7.41 4.93
CA VAL A 29 -6.61 6.52 5.45
C VAL A 29 -6.08 5.08 5.58
N LEU A 30 -5.34 4.58 4.59
CA LEU A 30 -4.70 3.26 4.66
C LEU A 30 -3.74 3.18 5.85
N ALA A 31 -2.86 4.18 6.02
CA ALA A 31 -1.89 4.20 7.11
C ALA A 31 -2.58 4.24 8.49
N ALA A 32 -3.62 5.05 8.66
CA ALA A 32 -4.40 5.12 9.89
C ALA A 32 -5.03 3.77 10.24
N LYS A 33 -5.72 3.14 9.28
CA LYS A 33 -6.38 1.83 9.49
C LYS A 33 -5.39 0.71 9.79
N LEU A 34 -4.24 0.68 9.12
CA LEU A 34 -3.19 -0.30 9.42
C LEU A 34 -2.58 -0.08 10.80
N SER A 35 -2.46 1.17 11.24
CA SER A 35 -2.03 1.48 12.61
C SER A 35 -3.08 1.05 13.65
N GLU A 36 -4.35 1.35 13.42
CA GLU A 36 -5.47 1.02 14.33
C GLU A 36 -5.63 -0.49 14.53
N THR A 37 -5.33 -1.29 13.49
CA THR A 37 -5.35 -2.76 13.58
C THR A 37 -4.10 -3.35 14.26
N GLY A 38 -3.12 -2.53 14.62
CA GLY A 38 -1.82 -2.97 15.15
C GLY A 38 -0.90 -3.62 14.10
N TRP A 39 -1.32 -3.64 12.83
CA TRP A 39 -0.57 -4.28 11.74
C TRP A 39 0.81 -3.65 11.54
N THR A 40 0.88 -2.31 11.59
CA THR A 40 2.14 -1.56 11.41
C THR A 40 3.15 -1.92 12.51
N ASP A 41 2.69 -2.06 13.74
CA ASP A 41 3.55 -2.36 14.89
C ASP A 41 4.02 -3.82 14.86
N ASP A 42 3.14 -4.76 14.52
CA ASP A 42 3.48 -6.18 14.38
C ASP A 42 4.53 -6.40 13.28
N LEU A 43 4.35 -5.77 12.10
CA LEU A 43 5.31 -5.86 11.01
C LEU A 43 6.67 -5.27 11.42
N LYS A 44 6.67 -4.10 12.06
CA LYS A 44 7.88 -3.46 12.57
C LYS A 44 8.58 -4.30 13.63
N HIS A 45 7.83 -4.91 14.55
CA HIS A 45 8.37 -5.78 15.59
C HIS A 45 9.07 -6.99 14.97
N LYS A 46 8.39 -7.70 14.06
CA LYS A 46 8.95 -8.87 13.36
C LYS A 46 10.21 -8.52 12.56
N SER A 47 10.19 -7.42 11.80
CA SER A 47 11.37 -6.98 11.04
C SER A 47 12.54 -6.61 11.95
N LYS A 48 12.29 -6.04 13.13
CA LYS A 48 13.32 -5.78 14.13
C LYS A 48 13.91 -7.06 14.70
N GLU A 49 13.07 -8.07 14.99
CA GLU A 49 13.57 -9.37 15.45
C GLU A 49 14.45 -10.02 14.37
N SER A 50 14.04 -10.02 13.10
CA SER A 50 14.88 -10.55 12.01
C SER A 50 16.23 -9.79 11.90
N ALA A 51 16.20 -8.45 12.01
CA ALA A 51 17.40 -7.62 11.94
C ALA A 51 18.42 -7.93 13.05
N ARG A 52 17.97 -8.31 14.25
CA ARG A 52 18.87 -8.66 15.37
C ARG A 52 19.67 -9.93 15.13
N HIS A 53 19.15 -10.85 14.33
CA HIS A 53 19.77 -12.13 14.03
C HIS A 53 20.53 -12.10 12.68
N MET A 54 20.59 -10.93 12.03
CA MET A 54 21.20 -10.76 10.72
C MET A 54 22.62 -10.20 10.85
N ASP A 55 23.61 -10.97 10.40
CA ASP A 55 25.01 -10.56 10.33
C ASP A 55 25.61 -10.94 8.96
N PRO A 56 25.95 -9.97 8.09
CA PRO A 56 25.84 -8.52 8.27
C PRO A 56 24.41 -8.00 8.06
N LEU A 57 24.07 -6.90 8.74
CA LEU A 57 22.77 -6.23 8.58
C LEU A 57 22.59 -5.71 7.14
N SER A 58 21.49 -6.10 6.49
CA SER A 58 21.12 -5.67 5.15
C SER A 58 19.67 -5.24 5.06
N PHE A 59 19.43 -4.00 4.64
CA PHE A 59 18.08 -3.49 4.42
C PHE A 59 17.35 -4.26 3.33
N GLN A 60 18.03 -4.56 2.21
CA GLN A 60 17.41 -5.27 1.09
C GLN A 60 16.96 -6.67 1.52
N ALA A 61 17.79 -7.40 2.27
CA ALA A 61 17.42 -8.72 2.79
C ALA A 61 16.21 -8.65 3.74
N LEU A 62 16.15 -7.65 4.62
CA LEU A 62 15.00 -7.43 5.50
C LEU A 62 13.74 -7.08 4.72
N LEU A 63 13.85 -6.26 3.67
CA LEU A 63 12.73 -5.89 2.83
C LEU A 63 12.18 -7.11 2.07
N ASP A 64 13.07 -7.95 1.53
CA ASP A 64 12.71 -9.16 0.79
C ASP A 64 12.06 -10.20 1.71
N GLU A 65 12.49 -10.30 2.98
CA GLU A 65 11.85 -11.15 3.98
C GLU A 65 10.49 -10.59 4.44
N ALA A 66 10.41 -9.29 4.70
CA ALA A 66 9.23 -8.66 5.28
C ALA A 66 8.09 -8.46 4.26
N SER A 67 8.41 -8.21 2.99
CA SER A 67 7.42 -7.86 1.96
C SER A 67 6.36 -8.95 1.76
N PRO A 68 6.70 -10.24 1.57
CA PRO A 68 5.69 -11.29 1.43
C PRO A 68 4.76 -11.39 2.65
N ARG A 69 5.32 -11.24 3.86
CA ARG A 69 4.55 -11.25 5.11
C ARG A 69 3.60 -10.06 5.20
N ALA A 70 4.06 -8.88 4.80
CA ALA A 70 3.22 -7.68 4.77
C ALA A 70 1.99 -7.87 3.86
N TYR A 71 2.17 -8.48 2.68
CA TYR A 71 1.06 -8.76 1.77
C TYR A 71 0.08 -9.82 2.30
N THR A 72 0.58 -10.86 2.97
CA THR A 72 -0.27 -11.96 3.48
C THR A 72 -0.96 -11.62 4.80
N SER A 73 -0.36 -10.79 5.65
CA SER A 73 -0.92 -10.39 6.94
C SER A 73 -1.87 -9.18 6.84
N LEU A 74 -2.01 -8.59 5.65
CA LEU A 74 -2.89 -7.43 5.43
C LEU A 74 -4.34 -7.77 5.79
N PRO A 75 -4.98 -7.06 6.73
CA PRO A 75 -6.36 -7.34 7.12
C PRO A 75 -7.33 -7.17 5.93
N LEU A 76 -8.15 -8.19 5.68
CA LEU A 76 -9.09 -8.19 4.57
C LEU A 76 -10.11 -7.04 4.66
N ALA A 77 -10.55 -6.70 5.87
CA ALA A 77 -11.44 -5.57 6.11
C ALA A 77 -10.82 -4.25 5.60
N VAL A 78 -9.58 -3.97 6.00
CA VAL A 78 -8.84 -2.77 5.56
C VAL A 78 -8.68 -2.77 4.03
N LYS A 79 -8.31 -3.91 3.43
CA LYS A 79 -8.19 -4.03 1.97
C LYS A 79 -9.51 -3.70 1.25
N ARG A 80 -10.64 -4.21 1.75
CA ARG A 80 -11.97 -3.95 1.18
C ARG A 80 -12.36 -2.48 1.30
N GLU A 81 -12.14 -1.87 2.46
CA GLU A 81 -12.46 -0.46 2.70
C GLU A 81 -11.65 0.47 1.80
N ILE A 82 -10.34 0.25 1.69
CA ILE A 82 -9.48 1.06 0.81
C ILE A 82 -9.82 0.85 -0.66
N THR A 83 -10.16 -0.38 -1.07
CA THR A 83 -10.64 -0.64 -2.44
C THR A 83 -11.93 0.12 -2.74
N SER A 84 -12.85 0.18 -1.77
CA SER A 84 -14.09 0.95 -1.88
C SER A 84 -13.81 2.45 -2.00
N LEU A 85 -12.89 2.97 -1.20
CA LEU A 85 -12.48 4.38 -1.25
C LEU A 85 -11.87 4.74 -2.61
N ILE A 86 -10.98 3.89 -3.14
CA ILE A 86 -10.40 4.09 -4.47
C ILE A 86 -11.51 4.12 -5.53
N ARG A 87 -12.47 3.21 -5.47
CA ARG A 87 -13.60 3.18 -6.40
C ARG A 87 -14.42 4.47 -6.35
N GLN A 88 -14.79 4.95 -5.17
CA GLN A 88 -15.55 6.19 -4.99
C GLN A 88 -14.82 7.42 -5.56
N ILE A 89 -13.51 7.49 -5.35
CA ILE A 89 -12.68 8.57 -5.90
C ILE A 89 -12.67 8.52 -7.42
N LEU A 90 -12.51 7.32 -8.00
CA LEU A 90 -12.53 7.15 -9.45
C LEU A 90 -13.89 7.52 -10.03
N GLU A 91 -14.99 7.06 -9.45
CA GLU A 91 -16.36 7.40 -9.89
C GLU A 91 -16.56 8.91 -9.95
N ARG A 92 -16.13 9.65 -8.92
CA ARG A 92 -16.18 11.13 -8.90
C ARG A 92 -15.33 11.80 -9.98
N GLN A 93 -14.28 11.15 -10.49
CA GLN A 93 -13.42 11.72 -11.51
C GLN A 93 -13.99 11.62 -12.94
N PHE A 94 -14.98 10.75 -13.14
CA PHE A 94 -15.62 10.47 -14.43
C PHE A 94 -17.08 10.96 -14.51
N GLU A 95 -17.61 11.56 -13.44
CA GLU A 95 -18.80 12.44 -13.46
C GLU A 95 -18.41 13.86 -13.89
#